data_AF-A0A847DKG9-F1
#
_entry.id   AF-A0A847DKG9-F1
#
_cell.length_a   1.000
_cell.length_b   1.000
_cell.length_c   1.000
_cell.angle_alpha   90.00
_cell.angle_beta   90.00
_cell.angle_gamma   90.00
#
_symmetry.space_group_name_H-M   'P 1'
#
loop_
_entity.id
_entity.type
_entity.pdbx_description
1 polymer ?
#
loop_
_entity_poly.entity_id
_entity_poly.type
_entity_poly.pdbx_seq_one_letter_code
_entity_poly.pdbx_strand_id
1 'polypeptide(L)' 'MAKRQEGNKFFYKPTKPRSHAAGALVFDIGDRIFGGSCVEMVKAFFNHSTVTPDELRQLQELIDKYKE' A
#
# COMPACT_ATOMS: atom_id res chain seq x y z
N MET A 1 22.88 3.83 3.28
CA MET A 1 22.31 5.17 3.06
C MET A 1 23.22 5.90 2.07
N ALA A 2 22.80 6.11 0.82
CA ALA A 2 23.66 6.75 -0.17
C ALA A 2 23.56 8.28 -0.01
N LYS A 3 24.57 8.86 0.65
CA LYS A 3 24.72 10.30 0.86
C LYS A 3 25.63 10.85 -0.23
N ARG A 4 25.15 11.78 -1.06
CA ARG A 4 26.01 12.61 -1.91
C ARG A 4 26.06 14.02 -1.32
N GLN A 5 27.26 14.57 -1.20
CA GLN A 5 27.47 15.96 -0.82
C GLN A 5 27.96 16.71 -2.05
N GLU A 6 27.25 17.78 -2.42
CA GLU A 6 27.66 18.72 -3.47
C GLU A 6 27.74 20.10 -2.81
N GLY A 7 28.95 20.57 -2.54
CA GLY A 7 29.20 21.81 -1.78
C GLY A 7 28.61 21.76 -0.36
N ASN A 8 27.74 22.72 -0.04
CA ASN A 8 27.09 22.85 1.28
C ASN A 8 25.69 22.20 1.33
N LYS A 9 25.32 21.39 0.31
CA LYS A 9 24.02 20.72 0.23
C LYS A 9 24.18 19.21 0.39
N PHE A 10 23.34 18.63 1.24
CA PHE A 10 23.28 17.20 1.48
C PHE A 10 22.11 16.59 0.71
N PHE A 11 22.40 15.70 -0.24
CA PHE A 11 21.40 14.95 -0.97
C PHE A 11 21.24 13.56 -0.36
N TYR A 12 20.03 13.28 0.13
CA TYR A 12 19.67 11.99 0.71
C TYR A 12 18.82 11.22 -0.29
N LYS A 13 19.27 10.03 -0.68
CA LYS A 13 18.48 9.10 -1.49
C LYS A 13 17.80 8.07 -0.58
N PRO A 14 16.53 7.75 -0.82
CA PRO A 14 15.84 6.70 -0.06
C PRO A 14 16.57 5.37 -0.24
N THR A 15 16.88 4.71 0.87
CA THR A 15 17.64 3.44 0.91
C THR A 15 16.79 2.23 0.54
N LYS A 16 15.46 2.39 0.50
CA LYS A 16 14.50 1.34 0.15
C LYS A 16 13.52 1.88 -0.89
N PRO A 17 13.03 1.04 -1.81
CA PRO A 17 11.98 1.43 -2.74
C PRO A 17 10.70 1.76 -1.97
N ARG A 18 9.99 2.80 -2.40
CA ARG A 18 8.75 3.28 -1.77
C ARG A 18 7.70 2.18 -1.63
N SER A 19 7.59 1.29 -2.62
CA SER A 19 6.66 0.17 -2.60
C SER A 19 6.88 -0.77 -1.40
N HIS A 20 8.14 -0.98 -1.00
CA HIS A 20 8.47 -1.86 0.12
C HIS A 20 8.13 -1.21 1.47
N ALA A 21 8.34 0.10 1.60
CA ALA A 21 7.92 0.85 2.78
C ALA A 21 6.38 0.94 2.89
N ALA A 22 5.71 1.18 1.77
CA ALA A 22 4.25 1.26 1.72
C ALA A 22 3.60 -0.10 2.07
N GLY A 23 4.09 -1.20 1.52
CA GLY A 23 3.58 -2.54 1.82
C GLY A 23 3.73 -2.90 3.31
N ALA A 24 4.89 -2.60 3.90
CA ALA A 24 5.11 -2.84 5.33
C ALA A 24 4.18 -2.00 6.22
N LEU A 25 3.92 -0.75 5.84
CA LEU A 25 2.98 0.13 6.56
C LEU A 25 1.54 -0.37 6.43
N VAL A 26 1.10 -0.75 5.24
CA VAL A 26 -0.26 -1.27 5.02
C VAL A 26 -0.47 -2.56 5.79
N PHE A 27 0.55 -3.44 5.85
CA PHE A 27 0.49 -4.67 6.62
C PHE A 27 0.38 -4.40 8.13
N ASP A 28 1.21 -3.50 8.69
CA ASP A 28 1.16 -3.15 10.12
C ASP A 28 -0.19 -2.49 10.50
N ILE A 29 -0.72 -1.63 9.63
CA ILE A 29 -2.04 -1.01 9.81
C ILE A 29 -3.14 -2.07 9.72
N GLY A 30 -3.07 -2.97 8.74
CA GLY A 30 -4.01 -4.08 8.56
C GLY A 30 -4.04 -5.01 9.77
N ASP A 31 -2.86 -5.36 10.27
CA ASP A 31 -2.70 -6.22 11.45
C ASP A 31 -3.28 -5.56 12.71
N ARG A 32 -2.92 -4.30 12.96
CA ARG A 32 -3.32 -3.58 14.19
C ARG A 32 -4.77 -3.15 14.21
N ILE A 33 -5.32 -2.69 13.08
CA ILE A 33 -6.68 -2.13 13.03
C ILE A 33 -7.70 -3.22 12.71
N PHE A 34 -7.37 -4.15 11.82
CA PHE A 34 -8.30 -5.16 11.30
C PHE A 34 -7.96 -6.58 11.76
N GLY A 35 -7.07 -6.73 12.74
CA GLY A 35 -6.68 -8.02 13.31
C GLY A 35 -6.02 -8.95 12.29
N GLY A 36 -5.37 -8.40 11.27
CA GLY A 36 -4.72 -9.14 10.19
C GLY A 36 -5.67 -9.57 9.07
N SER A 37 -6.95 -9.21 9.14
CA SER A 37 -7.92 -9.57 8.10
C SER A 37 -7.95 -8.54 6.98
N CYS A 38 -7.31 -8.87 5.85
CA CYS A 38 -7.38 -8.08 4.62
C CYS A 38 -8.83 -7.87 4.14
N VAL A 39 -9.72 -8.84 4.37
CA VAL A 39 -11.13 -8.77 3.98
C VAL A 39 -11.87 -7.68 4.75
N GLU A 40 -11.62 -7.55 6.05
CA GLU A 40 -12.25 -6.52 6.88
C GLU A 40 -11.73 -5.12 6.52
N MET A 41 -10.44 -5.00 6.18
CA MET A 41 -9.85 -3.76 5.68
C MET A 41 -10.53 -3.30 4.38
N VAL A 42 -10.71 -4.23 3.42
CA VAL A 42 -11.39 -3.94 2.16
C VAL A 42 -12.85 -3.54 2.39
N LYS A 43 -13.59 -4.27 3.23
CA LYS A 43 -14.98 -3.92 3.60
C LYS A 43 -15.09 -2.53 4.22
N ALA A 44 -14.20 -2.18 5.14
CA ALA A 44 -14.17 -0.86 5.75
C ALA A 44 -13.92 0.24 4.70
N PHE A 45 -13.07 -0.04 3.72
CA PHE A 45 -12.83 0.84 2.58
C PHE A 45 -14.09 1.05 1.74
N PHE A 46 -14.80 -0.03 1.41
CA PHE A 46 -16.09 0.02 0.72
C PHE A 46 -17.17 0.77 1.49
N ASN A 47 -17.14 0.73 2.82
CA ASN A 47 -18.15 1.38 3.66
C ASN A 47 -17.90 2.90 3.83
N HIS A 48 -16.65 3.33 3.81
CA HIS A 48 -16.27 4.74 4.01
C HIS A 48 -15.95 5.51 2.73
N SER A 49 -15.65 4.82 1.62
CA SER A 49 -15.36 5.44 0.32
C SER A 49 -16.37 5.00 -0.71
N THR A 50 -16.89 5.94 -1.50
CA THR A 50 -17.65 5.61 -2.70
C THR A 50 -16.73 4.96 -3.72
N VAL A 51 -16.71 3.62 -3.71
CA VAL A 51 -15.97 2.85 -4.72
C VAL A 51 -16.66 3.03 -6.06
N THR A 52 -15.92 3.52 -7.04
CA THR A 52 -16.42 3.69 -8.40
C THR A 52 -16.54 2.32 -9.08
N PRO A 53 -17.43 2.20 -10.08
CA PRO A 53 -17.57 0.94 -10.81
C PRO A 53 -16.28 0.48 -11.50
N ASP A 54 -15.37 1.39 -11.85
CA ASP A 54 -14.07 1.04 -12.43
C ASP A 54 -13.14 0.37 -11.40
N GLU A 55 -13.03 0.94 -10.20
CA GLU A 55 -12.23 0.36 -9.10
C GLU A 55 -12.78 -1.01 -8.68
N LEU A 56 -14.10 -1.20 -8.73
CA LEU A 56 -14.74 -2.48 -8.45
C LEU A 56 -14.40 -3.53 -9.52
N ARG A 57 -14.34 -3.13 -10.80
CA ARG A 57 -13.90 -3.99 -11.90
C ARG A 57 -12.43 -4.40 -11.74
N GLN A 58 -11.56 -3.44 -11.44
CA GLN A 58 -10.13 -3.71 -11.20
C GLN A 58 -9.94 -4.68 -10.03
N LEU A 59 -10.72 -4.54 -8.96
CA LEU A 59 -10.67 -5.47 -7.82
C LEU A 59 -11.13 -6.88 -8.23
N GLN A 60 -12.19 -7.00 -9.04
CA GLN A 60 -12.64 -8.29 -9.55
C GLN A 60 -11.58 -8.96 -10.44
N GLU A 61 -10.97 -8.23 -11.37
CA GLU A 61 -9.88 -8.74 -12.21
C GLU A 61 -8.69 -9.23 -11.36
N LEU A 62 -8.40 -8.51 -10.28
CA LEU A 62 -7.33 -8.89 -9.36
C LEU A 62 -7.68 -10.17 -8.59
N ILE A 63 -8.91 -10.32 -8.10
CA ILE A 63 -9.35 -11.55 -7.42
C ILE A 63 -9.34 -12.76 -8.37
N ASP A 64 -9.80 -12.58 -9.61
CA ASP A 64 -9.83 -13.63 -10.64
C ASP A 64 -8.43 -14.14 -10.95
N LYS A 65 -7.46 -13.23 -11.11
CA LYS A 65 -6.05 -13.55 -11.33
C LYS A 65 -5.39 -14.36 -10.20
N TYR A 66 -5.86 -14.22 -8.96
CA TYR A 66 -5.35 -14.98 -7.80
C TYR A 66 -6.17 -16.25 -7.48
N LYS A 67 -7.24 -16.52 -8.24
CA LYS A 67 -8.03 -17.76 -8.14
C LYS A 67 -7.50 -18.88 -9.03
N GLU A 68 -6.74 -18.56 -10.08
CA GLU A 68 -5.97 -19.52 -10.89
C GLU A 68 -4.70 -19.99 -10.18
#